data_AF-A0AA38MVE7-F1
#
_entry.id   AF-A0AA38MVE7-F1
#
_cell.length_a   1.000
_cell.length_b   1.000
_cell.length_c   1.000
_cell.angle_alpha   90.00
_cell.angle_beta   90.00
_cell.angle_gamma   90.00
#
_symmetry.space_group_name_H-M   'P 1'
#
loop_
_entity.id
_entity.type
_entity.pdbx_description
1 polymer ?
#
loop_
_entity_poly.entity_id
_entity_poly.type
_entity_poly.pdbx_seq_one_letter_code
_entity_poly.pdbx_strand_id
1 'polypeptide(L)'
;MFEEFQTLLAKVSYNPYSDALISVGDIVARGPHSGSMDVLAFMASNNITAVRGNHDQKVIEWRTWLEWIHSLPGGTDWLFQIQERWAKAQEHGADDVEEWVEEQVRHDKKYSKWWKKIPEGWQLFGDHYRIAEEMTHEQYLYMVQRPVQIHVPHAHTFIAHAGILASDPNYKPGHKRQPLSHIPTLYEADTRKEDTLILRRLQELAILKEVPQNLIPWVTLNMRGILDDHTVTRKKDGTPWAERYKKDMKRCAGFNSKKKGTLPCHPSTVIYGHAASRGLDINRWTIGLDSGCVRTYIFSLESRLSYPSRLLGVQPTHDSPCARCKGRSEVTWHHR
;
A
#
# COMPACT_ATOMS: atom_id res chain seq x y z
N MET A 1 8.69 -0.60 16.65
CA MET A 1 8.00 -1.07 15.42
C MET A 1 7.78 -2.58 15.43
N PHE A 2 8.83 -3.39 15.61
CA PHE A 2 8.69 -4.86 15.58
C PHE A 2 7.96 -5.43 16.80
N GLU A 3 8.21 -4.90 18.00
CA GLU A 3 7.50 -5.29 19.22
C GLU A 3 5.98 -5.07 19.10
N GLU A 4 5.55 -3.96 18.50
CA GLU A 4 4.15 -3.65 18.27
C GLU A 4 3.52 -4.58 17.23
N PHE A 5 4.28 -4.96 16.21
CA PHE A 5 3.86 -5.96 15.24
C PHE A 5 3.67 -7.34 15.89
N GLN A 6 4.62 -7.78 16.73
CA GLN A 6 4.49 -9.02 17.51
C GLN A 6 3.31 -8.96 18.49
N THR A 7 3.11 -7.82 19.15
CA THR A 7 1.98 -7.58 20.05
C THR A 7 0.65 -7.70 19.31
N LEU A 8 0.56 -7.18 18.08
CA LEU A 8 -0.63 -7.30 17.24
C LEU A 8 -0.88 -8.77 16.86
N LEU A 9 0.15 -9.49 16.41
CA LEU A 9 0.06 -10.92 16.11
C LEU A 9 -0.43 -11.74 17.30
N ALA A 10 0.12 -11.49 18.49
CA ALA A 10 -0.32 -12.14 19.73
C ALA A 10 -1.78 -11.79 20.07
N LYS A 11 -2.16 -10.52 19.95
CA LYS A 11 -3.52 -10.05 20.24
C LYS A 11 -4.57 -10.68 19.31
N VAL A 12 -4.22 -10.92 18.05
CA VAL A 12 -5.11 -11.59 17.09
C VAL A 12 -5.03 -13.12 17.19
N SER A 13 -4.18 -13.66 18.07
CA SER A 13 -3.88 -15.09 18.18
C SER A 13 -3.46 -15.70 16.84
N TYR A 14 -2.64 -14.97 16.07
CA TYR A 14 -2.21 -15.38 14.73
C TYR A 14 -1.56 -16.76 14.75
N ASN A 15 -2.04 -17.63 13.88
CA ASN A 15 -1.48 -18.96 13.66
C ASN A 15 -1.06 -19.13 12.19
N PRO A 16 0.24 -19.22 11.88
CA PRO A 16 0.72 -19.35 10.50
C PRO A 16 0.24 -20.62 9.78
N TYR A 17 -0.25 -21.63 10.51
CA TYR A 17 -0.76 -22.87 9.92
C TYR A 17 -2.25 -22.78 9.50
N SER A 18 -3.01 -21.80 10.01
CA SER A 18 -4.43 -21.64 9.71
C SER A 18 -4.80 -20.28 9.11
N ASP A 19 -3.94 -19.29 9.28
CA ASP A 19 -4.24 -17.89 9.02
C ASP A 19 -3.38 -17.34 7.87
N ALA A 20 -4.02 -16.61 6.95
CA ALA A 20 -3.32 -15.91 5.89
C ALA A 20 -2.97 -14.48 6.31
N LEU A 21 -1.69 -14.20 6.58
CA LEU A 21 -1.19 -12.86 6.87
C LEU A 21 -0.98 -12.03 5.59
N ILE A 22 -1.71 -10.93 5.44
CA ILE A 22 -1.53 -9.98 4.32
C ILE A 22 -1.26 -8.56 4.83
N SER A 23 -0.17 -7.95 4.36
CA SER A 23 0.19 -6.54 4.63
C SER A 23 -0.33 -5.59 3.54
N VAL A 24 -0.76 -4.40 3.95
CA VAL A 24 -1.17 -3.28 3.08
C VAL A 24 -0.01 -2.37 2.64
N GLY A 25 1.23 -2.82 2.81
CA GLY A 25 2.45 -2.09 2.42
C GLY A 25 2.95 -1.10 3.47
N ASP A 26 4.01 -0.38 3.12
CA ASP A 26 4.86 0.39 4.05
C ASP A 26 5.36 -0.51 5.19
N ILE A 27 6.02 -1.60 4.77
CA ILE A 27 6.64 -2.60 5.64
C ILE A 27 7.80 -1.97 6.42
N VAL A 28 8.53 -1.06 5.77
CA VAL A 28 9.72 -0.41 6.29
C VAL A 28 9.58 1.11 6.30
N ALA A 29 10.51 1.77 7.01
CA ALA A 29 10.54 3.20 7.29
C ALA A 29 9.41 3.68 8.23
N ARG A 30 9.42 4.97 8.60
CA ARG A 30 8.40 5.61 9.48
C ARG A 30 8.42 5.13 10.95
N GLY A 31 9.51 4.52 11.37
CA GLY A 31 9.83 4.25 12.78
C GLY A 31 11.34 4.02 12.93
N PRO A 32 11.79 3.49 14.08
CA PRO A 32 13.22 3.23 14.29
C PRO A 32 13.80 2.31 13.20
N HIS A 33 15.02 2.62 12.75
CA HIS A 33 15.71 1.86 11.70
C HIS A 33 15.80 0.36 12.04
N SER A 34 16.23 0.00 13.24
CA SER A 34 16.30 -1.39 13.71
C SER A 34 14.95 -2.10 13.63
N GLY A 35 13.87 -1.43 14.03
CA GLY A 35 12.52 -1.97 13.93
C GLY A 35 12.06 -2.21 12.49
N SER A 36 12.49 -1.38 11.54
CA SER A 36 12.24 -1.62 10.10
C SER A 36 12.97 -2.86 9.61
N MET A 37 14.22 -3.03 10.02
CA MET A 37 15.03 -4.20 9.64
C MET A 37 14.47 -5.49 10.22
N ASP A 38 14.02 -5.48 11.48
CA ASP A 38 13.40 -6.63 12.14
C ASP A 38 12.07 -7.04 11.49
N VAL A 39 11.21 -6.06 11.17
CA VAL A 39 9.97 -6.32 10.43
C VAL A 39 10.28 -6.88 9.04
N LEU A 40 11.22 -6.29 8.31
CA LEU A 40 11.61 -6.76 6.99
C LEU A 40 12.16 -8.20 7.04
N ALA A 41 13.00 -8.51 8.03
CA ALA A 41 13.51 -9.86 8.26
C ALA A 41 12.37 -10.86 8.50
N PHE A 42 11.45 -10.56 9.41
CA PHE A 42 10.29 -11.42 9.67
C PHE A 42 9.46 -11.66 8.41
N MET A 43 9.15 -10.58 7.67
CA MET A 43 8.29 -10.63 6.49
C MET A 43 8.94 -11.46 5.38
N ALA A 44 10.24 -11.28 5.14
CA ALA A 44 11.00 -12.01 4.14
C ALA A 44 11.19 -13.49 4.52
N SER A 45 11.62 -13.80 5.74
CA SER A 45 11.85 -15.17 6.21
C SER A 45 10.60 -16.03 6.24
N ASN A 46 9.42 -15.42 6.39
CA ASN A 46 8.13 -16.11 6.36
C ASN A 46 7.39 -15.96 5.01
N ASN A 47 7.98 -15.28 4.02
CA ASN A 47 7.38 -14.96 2.73
C ASN A 47 5.94 -14.42 2.84
N ILE A 48 5.73 -13.48 3.75
CA ILE A 48 4.41 -12.93 4.06
C ILE A 48 3.82 -12.21 2.84
N THR A 49 2.54 -12.44 2.54
CA THR A 49 1.88 -11.75 1.42
C THR A 49 1.76 -10.27 1.73
N ALA A 50 2.06 -9.41 0.76
CA ALA A 50 1.94 -7.96 0.94
C ALA A 50 1.70 -7.26 -0.39
N VAL A 51 1.05 -6.11 -0.35
CA VAL A 51 1.21 -5.10 -1.41
C VAL A 51 2.36 -4.17 -1.07
N ARG A 52 3.00 -3.60 -2.09
CA ARG A 52 4.05 -2.60 -1.94
C ARG A 52 3.44 -1.26 -1.51
N GLY A 53 4.05 -0.58 -0.55
CA GLY A 53 3.75 0.80 -0.19
C GLY A 53 4.71 1.82 -0.82
N ASN A 54 4.43 3.11 -0.66
CA ASN A 54 5.27 4.15 -1.26
C ASN A 54 6.64 4.25 -0.57
N HIS A 55 6.74 3.91 0.72
CA HIS A 55 8.03 3.83 1.40
C HIS A 55 8.82 2.59 0.96
N ASP A 56 8.14 1.44 0.79
CA ASP A 56 8.77 0.23 0.27
C ASP A 56 9.34 0.45 -1.14
N GLN A 57 8.56 1.12 -2.01
CA GLN A 57 8.99 1.47 -3.36
C GLN A 57 10.24 2.37 -3.34
N LYS A 58 10.29 3.35 -2.44
CA LYS A 58 11.43 4.26 -2.31
C LYS A 58 12.71 3.53 -1.87
N VAL A 59 12.59 2.54 -0.99
CA VAL A 59 13.73 1.72 -0.55
C VAL A 59 14.25 0.85 -1.70
N ILE A 60 13.36 0.22 -2.49
CA ILE A 60 13.74 -0.55 -3.70
C ILE A 60 14.50 0.33 -4.69
N GLU A 61 14.03 1.56 -4.90
CA GLU A 61 14.67 2.53 -5.78
C GLU A 61 16.08 2.91 -5.26
N TRP A 62 16.23 3.14 -3.95
CA TRP A 62 17.53 3.36 -3.32
C TRP A 62 18.48 2.17 -3.47
N ARG A 63 17.97 0.94 -3.32
CA ARG A 63 18.79 -0.26 -3.49
C ARG A 63 19.31 -0.38 -4.91
N THR A 64 18.44 -0.19 -5.90
CA THR A 64 18.84 -0.17 -7.33
C THR A 64 19.86 0.94 -7.60
N TRP A 65 19.68 2.13 -7.00
CA TRP A 65 20.62 3.23 -7.15
C TRP A 65 22.00 2.90 -6.55
N LEU A 66 22.04 2.30 -5.36
CA LEU A 66 23.29 1.84 -4.73
C LEU A 66 24.02 0.85 -5.62
N GLU A 67 23.31 -0.17 -6.13
CA GLU A 67 23.87 -1.16 -7.06
C GLU A 67 24.43 -0.50 -8.33
N TRP A 68 23.72 0.49 -8.87
CA TRP A 68 24.22 1.27 -10.01
C TRP A 68 25.48 2.07 -9.66
N ILE A 69 25.53 2.76 -8.53
CA ILE A 69 26.73 3.52 -8.14
C ILE A 69 27.93 2.58 -7.93
N HIS A 70 27.75 1.44 -7.27
CA HIS A 70 28.81 0.44 -7.12
C HIS A 70 29.31 -0.13 -8.45
N SER A 71 28.45 -0.18 -9.48
CA SER A 71 28.84 -0.64 -10.82
C SER A 71 29.72 0.37 -11.59
N LEU A 72 29.74 1.65 -11.18
CA LEU A 72 30.49 2.69 -11.86
C LEU A 72 31.95 2.76 -11.36
N PRO A 73 32.95 2.96 -12.26
CA PRO A 73 34.33 3.15 -11.85
C PRO A 73 34.50 4.30 -10.85
N GLY A 74 35.04 3.98 -9.67
CA GLY A 74 35.24 4.92 -8.55
C GLY A 74 33.98 5.28 -7.76
N GLY A 75 32.84 4.63 -8.03
CA GLY A 75 31.59 4.88 -7.31
C GLY A 75 31.62 4.32 -5.89
N THR A 76 32.13 3.09 -5.73
CA THR A 76 32.36 2.48 -4.42
C THR A 76 33.30 3.33 -3.55
N ASP A 77 34.43 3.80 -4.11
CA ASP A 77 35.38 4.64 -3.38
C ASP A 77 34.75 5.97 -2.95
N TRP A 78 33.91 6.55 -3.81
CA TRP A 78 33.19 7.78 -3.46
C TRP A 78 32.18 7.57 -2.34
N LEU A 79 31.36 6.52 -2.42
CA LEU A 79 30.39 6.18 -1.37
C LEU A 79 31.09 5.93 -0.04
N PHE A 80 32.16 5.14 -0.03
CA PHE A 80 32.94 4.86 1.17
C PHE A 80 33.48 6.16 1.80
N GLN A 81 34.11 7.02 1.00
CA GLN A 81 34.66 8.29 1.49
C GLN A 81 33.58 9.23 2.03
N ILE A 82 32.41 9.27 1.40
CA ILE A 82 31.35 10.18 1.81
C ILE A 82 30.62 9.67 3.06
N GLN A 83 30.54 8.35 3.23
CA GLN A 83 30.06 7.70 4.44
C GLN A 83 31.01 7.94 5.63
N GLU A 84 32.33 7.82 5.43
CA GLU A 84 33.31 8.16 6.47
C GLU A 84 33.22 9.64 6.89
N ARG A 85 33.00 10.55 5.92
CA ARG A 85 32.82 11.97 6.22
C ARG A 85 31.54 12.22 7.01
N TRP A 86 30.45 11.54 6.66
CA TRP A 86 29.20 11.65 7.40
C TRP A 86 29.35 11.13 8.83
N ALA A 87 29.94 9.94 9.00
CA ALA A 87 30.22 9.38 10.33
C ALA A 87 31.04 10.33 11.21
N LYS A 88 32.10 10.93 10.66
CA LYS A 88 32.89 11.96 11.36
C LYS A 88 32.07 13.20 11.68
N ALA A 89 31.20 13.66 10.79
CA ALA A 89 30.33 14.81 11.08
C ALA A 89 29.38 14.50 12.24
N GLN A 90 28.84 13.28 12.31
CA GLN A 90 27.99 12.84 13.42
C GLN A 90 28.76 12.79 14.75
N GLU A 91 30.01 12.33 14.75
CA GLU A 91 30.88 12.39 15.93
C GLU A 91 31.12 13.83 16.44
N HIS A 92 31.05 14.81 15.53
CA HIS A 92 31.18 16.24 15.85
C HIS A 92 29.81 16.92 16.09
N GLY A 93 28.73 16.15 16.22
CA GLY A 93 27.41 16.64 16.61
C GLY A 93 26.47 17.00 15.45
N ALA A 94 26.80 16.66 14.20
CA ALA A 94 25.83 16.79 13.10
C ALA A 94 24.71 15.75 13.22
N ASP A 95 23.46 16.20 13.26
CA ASP A 95 22.27 15.36 13.36
C ASP A 95 21.29 15.56 12.20
N ASP A 96 21.35 16.71 11.50
CA ASP A 96 20.59 16.97 10.28
C ASP A 96 21.35 16.48 9.03
N VAL A 97 20.93 15.31 8.54
CA VAL A 97 21.49 14.70 7.34
C VAL A 97 21.08 15.43 6.05
N GLU A 98 19.92 16.10 6.02
CA GLU A 98 19.48 16.88 4.85
C GLU A 98 20.39 18.09 4.68
N GLU A 99 20.54 18.87 5.76
CA GLU A 99 21.40 20.05 5.79
C GLU A 99 22.85 19.67 5.42
N TRP A 100 23.38 18.63 6.04
CA TRP A 100 24.75 18.19 5.77
C TRP A 100 24.95 17.78 4.30
N VAL A 101 24.03 17.00 3.71
CA VAL A 101 24.13 16.60 2.30
C VAL A 101 24.04 17.82 1.39
N GLU A 102 23.15 18.77 1.64
CA GLU A 102 23.04 20.00 0.86
C GLU A 102 24.33 20.83 0.87
N GLU A 103 24.97 20.94 2.04
CA GLU A 103 26.27 21.60 2.16
C GLU A 103 27.35 20.88 1.34
N GLN A 104 27.41 19.55 1.41
CA GLN A 104 28.37 18.78 0.60
C GLN A 104 28.13 18.96 -0.90
N VAL A 105 26.88 18.91 -1.35
CA VAL A 105 26.52 19.16 -2.76
C VAL A 105 26.95 20.56 -3.21
N ARG A 106 26.81 21.56 -2.33
CA ARG A 106 27.19 22.96 -2.61
C ARG A 106 28.70 23.15 -2.71
N HIS A 107 29.46 22.56 -1.78
CA HIS A 107 30.88 22.88 -1.58
C HIS A 107 31.87 21.84 -2.13
N ASP A 108 31.52 20.57 -2.21
CA ASP A 108 32.42 19.52 -2.71
C ASP A 108 32.46 19.47 -4.24
N LYS A 109 33.24 20.39 -4.82
CA LYS A 109 33.46 20.45 -6.27
C LYS A 109 34.21 19.24 -6.81
N LYS A 110 35.05 18.59 -5.98
CA LYS A 110 35.82 17.40 -6.38
C LYS A 110 34.89 16.24 -6.77
N TYR A 111 33.82 16.04 -6.00
CA TYR A 111 32.84 14.98 -6.24
C TYR A 111 31.53 15.46 -6.89
N SER A 112 31.52 16.65 -7.50
CA SER A 112 30.31 17.21 -8.16
C SER A 112 29.63 16.24 -9.14
N LYS A 113 30.42 15.43 -9.87
CA LYS A 113 29.88 14.42 -10.79
C LYS A 113 29.03 13.34 -10.10
N TRP A 114 29.33 13.03 -8.84
CA TRP A 114 28.63 12.01 -8.06
C TRP A 114 27.43 12.60 -7.34
N TRP A 115 27.56 13.79 -6.78
CA TRP A 115 26.43 14.53 -6.20
C TRP A 115 25.28 14.72 -7.19
N LYS A 116 25.58 15.01 -8.46
CA LYS A 116 24.59 15.11 -9.54
C LYS A 116 23.88 13.80 -9.91
N LYS A 117 24.35 12.66 -9.41
CA LYS A 117 23.72 11.34 -9.65
C LYS A 117 22.67 10.99 -8.61
N ILE A 118 22.61 11.72 -7.49
CA ILE A 118 21.53 11.58 -6.53
C ILE A 118 20.28 12.23 -7.15
N PRO A 119 19.17 11.49 -7.32
CA PRO A 119 17.98 12.08 -7.92
C PRO A 119 17.39 13.19 -7.03
N GLU A 120 16.67 14.12 -7.65
CA GLU A 120 16.05 15.24 -6.93
C GLU A 120 15.08 14.75 -5.83
N GLY A 121 15.17 15.35 -4.64
CA GLY A 121 14.35 14.99 -3.48
C GLY A 121 14.70 13.66 -2.82
N TRP A 122 15.86 13.07 -3.15
CA TRP A 122 16.41 11.91 -2.47
C TRP A 122 17.42 12.33 -1.41
N GLN A 123 17.23 11.84 -0.19
CA GLN A 123 18.11 12.12 0.95
C GLN A 123 19.12 10.98 1.16
N LEU A 124 20.36 11.17 0.69
CA LEU A 124 21.46 10.23 0.95
C LEU A 124 21.69 10.11 2.46
N PHE A 125 21.97 8.91 2.96
CA PHE A 125 22.09 8.61 4.41
C PHE A 125 20.80 8.79 5.24
N GLY A 126 19.69 9.18 4.62
CA GLY A 126 18.37 9.15 5.25
C GLY A 126 17.85 7.73 5.49
N ASP A 127 16.68 7.63 6.12
CA ASP A 127 16.08 6.36 6.55
C ASP A 127 15.94 5.34 5.40
N HIS A 128 15.36 5.75 4.25
CA HIS A 128 15.23 4.85 3.10
C HIS A 128 16.55 4.38 2.51
N TYR A 129 17.57 5.26 2.51
CA TYR A 129 18.91 4.91 2.05
C TYR A 129 19.53 3.85 2.95
N ARG A 130 19.49 4.07 4.27
CA ARG A 130 20.10 3.17 5.25
C ARG A 130 19.47 1.78 5.21
N ILE A 131 18.14 1.71 5.08
CA ILE A 131 17.44 0.43 4.95
C ILE A 131 17.87 -0.29 3.66
N ALA A 132 18.01 0.45 2.56
CA ALA A 132 18.46 -0.10 1.28
C ALA A 132 19.93 -0.57 1.31
N GLU A 133 20.78 0.14 2.03
CA GLU A 133 22.19 -0.21 2.23
C GLU A 133 22.33 -1.50 3.07
N GLU A 134 21.61 -1.59 4.18
CA GLU A 134 21.74 -2.69 5.14
C GLU A 134 21.00 -3.96 4.74
N MET A 135 19.95 -3.88 3.91
CA MET A 135 19.18 -5.06 3.53
C MET A 135 20.01 -6.11 2.78
N THR A 136 19.69 -7.37 3.07
CA THR A 136 20.20 -8.54 2.34
C THR A 136 19.60 -8.62 0.94
N HIS A 137 20.23 -9.41 0.07
CA HIS A 137 19.72 -9.62 -1.28
C HIS A 137 18.35 -10.33 -1.26
N GLU A 138 18.15 -11.27 -0.33
CA GLU A 138 16.90 -12.02 -0.16
C GLU A 138 15.75 -11.10 0.27
N GLN A 139 16.02 -10.17 1.20
CA GLN A 139 15.04 -9.15 1.61
C GLN A 139 14.69 -8.21 0.45
N TYR A 140 15.68 -7.79 -0.34
CA TYR A 140 15.45 -6.99 -1.54
C TYR A 140 14.56 -7.73 -2.56
N LEU A 141 14.89 -8.98 -2.89
CA LEU A 141 14.09 -9.82 -3.78
C LEU A 141 12.66 -9.99 -3.28
N TYR A 142 12.48 -10.22 -1.96
CA TYR A 142 11.17 -10.30 -1.33
C TYR A 142 10.35 -9.03 -1.60
N MET A 143 10.93 -7.84 -1.41
CA MET A 143 10.26 -6.55 -1.65
C MET A 143 9.91 -6.34 -3.13
N VAL A 144 10.84 -6.64 -4.04
CA VAL A 144 10.63 -6.52 -5.50
C VAL A 144 9.50 -7.44 -5.98
N GLN A 145 9.32 -8.60 -5.36
CA GLN A 145 8.24 -9.54 -5.70
C GLN A 145 6.87 -9.12 -5.17
N ARG A 146 6.77 -8.15 -4.24
CA ARG A 146 5.46 -7.68 -3.75
C ARG A 146 4.73 -6.87 -4.83
N PRO A 147 3.50 -7.24 -5.21
CA PRO A 147 2.72 -6.51 -6.20
C PRO A 147 2.24 -5.15 -5.65
N VAL A 148 1.83 -4.25 -6.54
CA VAL A 148 1.22 -2.95 -6.13
C VAL A 148 -0.26 -3.08 -5.74
N GLN A 149 -0.91 -4.17 -6.13
CA GLN A 149 -2.29 -4.48 -5.80
C GLN A 149 -2.55 -5.99 -5.85
N ILE A 150 -3.47 -6.48 -5.02
CA ILE A 150 -3.94 -7.87 -4.98
C ILE A 150 -5.46 -7.87 -5.20
N HIS A 151 -5.93 -8.78 -6.05
CA HIS A 151 -7.36 -9.07 -6.24
C HIS A 151 -7.70 -10.39 -5.55
N VAL A 152 -8.72 -10.37 -4.69
CA VAL A 152 -9.24 -11.53 -3.95
C VAL A 152 -10.69 -11.79 -4.41
N PRO A 153 -10.91 -12.53 -5.52
CA PRO A 153 -12.23 -12.68 -6.12
C PRO A 153 -13.28 -13.27 -5.18
N HIS A 154 -12.91 -14.28 -4.39
CA HIS A 154 -13.82 -14.96 -3.45
C HIS A 154 -14.35 -14.03 -2.35
N ALA A 155 -13.60 -12.97 -2.04
CA ALA A 155 -13.98 -11.96 -1.06
C ALA A 155 -14.54 -10.68 -1.71
N HIS A 156 -14.66 -10.61 -3.03
CA HIS A 156 -15.03 -9.40 -3.78
C HIS A 156 -14.20 -8.19 -3.34
N THR A 157 -12.90 -8.40 -3.15
CA THR A 157 -12.02 -7.47 -2.45
C THR A 157 -10.74 -7.19 -3.23
N PHE A 158 -10.30 -5.94 -3.17
CA PHE A 158 -8.98 -5.51 -3.60
C PHE A 158 -8.16 -5.09 -2.40
N ILE A 159 -6.86 -5.33 -2.48
CA ILE A 159 -5.88 -4.84 -1.50
C ILE A 159 -4.89 -3.98 -2.27
N ALA A 160 -4.71 -2.73 -1.86
CA ALA A 160 -3.76 -1.80 -2.46
C ALA A 160 -3.29 -0.80 -1.41
N HIS A 161 -2.06 -0.30 -1.51
CA HIS A 161 -1.50 0.51 -0.43
C HIS A 161 -2.25 1.83 -0.23
N ALA A 162 -2.36 2.69 -1.26
CA ALA A 162 -3.13 3.92 -1.16
C ALA A 162 -4.60 3.74 -1.53
N GLY A 163 -4.89 2.78 -2.41
CA GLY A 163 -6.25 2.42 -2.85
C GLY A 163 -6.36 2.24 -4.36
N ILE A 164 -7.59 2.05 -4.82
CA ILE A 164 -7.95 1.98 -6.26
C ILE A 164 -9.24 2.77 -6.50
N LEU A 165 -9.49 3.16 -7.74
CA LEU A 165 -10.72 3.81 -8.16
C LEU A 165 -11.70 2.80 -8.76
N ALA A 166 -12.98 2.91 -8.43
CA ALA A 166 -14.05 2.07 -9.00
C ALA A 166 -14.51 2.53 -10.39
N SER A 167 -14.18 3.77 -10.77
CA SER A 167 -14.64 4.44 -11.96
C SER A 167 -13.63 5.51 -12.38
N ASP A 168 -13.51 5.79 -13.67
CA ASP A 168 -12.64 6.85 -14.18
C ASP A 168 -13.22 8.23 -13.82
N PRO A 169 -12.46 9.11 -13.12
CA PRO A 169 -12.84 10.49 -12.83
C PRO A 169 -13.35 11.32 -14.00
N ASN A 170 -12.88 11.04 -15.23
CA ASN A 170 -13.21 11.82 -16.42
C ASN A 170 -14.62 11.57 -16.97
N TYR A 171 -15.33 10.56 -16.49
CA TYR A 171 -16.68 10.24 -16.98
C TYR A 171 -17.71 10.23 -15.85
N LYS A 172 -18.95 10.62 -16.20
CA LYS A 172 -20.10 10.42 -15.31
C LYS A 172 -20.30 8.93 -15.05
N PRO A 173 -20.81 8.49 -13.87
CA PRO A 173 -20.76 7.07 -13.53
C PRO A 173 -21.66 6.15 -14.37
N GLY A 174 -22.64 6.70 -15.11
CA GLY A 174 -23.46 5.93 -16.06
C GLY A 174 -22.93 5.93 -17.50
N HIS A 175 -21.75 6.51 -17.75
CA HIS A 175 -21.16 6.60 -19.08
C HIS A 175 -20.66 5.23 -19.54
N LYS A 176 -20.87 4.86 -20.81
CA LYS A 176 -20.54 3.53 -21.38
C LYS A 176 -19.08 3.07 -21.27
N ARG A 177 -18.16 3.97 -20.92
CA ARG A 177 -16.73 3.66 -20.68
C ARG A 177 -16.44 3.33 -19.20
N GLN A 178 -17.44 3.43 -18.33
CA GLN A 178 -17.28 3.11 -16.92
C GLN A 178 -17.48 1.60 -16.71
N PRO A 179 -16.57 0.91 -16.01
CA PRO A 179 -16.63 -0.54 -15.85
C PRO A 179 -17.88 -1.00 -15.08
N LEU A 180 -18.47 -0.11 -14.27
CA LEU A 180 -19.67 -0.40 -13.48
C LEU A 180 -20.98 -0.03 -14.19
N SER A 181 -20.91 0.60 -15.36
CA SER A 181 -22.10 1.12 -16.05
C SER A 181 -22.82 0.10 -16.92
N HIS A 182 -22.18 -1.05 -17.18
CA HIS A 182 -22.70 -2.11 -18.03
C HIS A 182 -22.38 -3.48 -17.43
N ILE A 183 -23.18 -4.47 -17.80
CA ILE A 183 -22.89 -5.87 -17.47
C ILE A 183 -21.72 -6.32 -18.35
N PRO A 184 -20.68 -6.99 -17.79
CA PRO A 184 -19.60 -7.53 -18.60
C PRO A 184 -20.10 -8.56 -19.64
N THR A 185 -19.49 -8.58 -20.82
CA THR A 185 -19.83 -9.54 -21.87
C THR A 185 -19.23 -10.91 -21.58
N LEU A 186 -20.03 -11.97 -21.69
CA LEU A 186 -19.57 -13.35 -21.65
C LEU A 186 -19.24 -13.83 -23.08
N TYR A 187 -18.03 -14.30 -23.31
CA TYR A 187 -17.65 -14.96 -24.56
C TYR A 187 -18.06 -16.45 -24.47
N GLU A 188 -19.34 -16.72 -24.74
CA GLU A 188 -20.02 -18.01 -25.01
C GLU A 188 -20.09 -19.17 -23.97
N ALA A 189 -21.32 -19.69 -23.84
CA ALA A 189 -21.77 -21.08 -23.60
C ALA A 189 -21.79 -21.76 -22.20
N ASP A 190 -21.90 -21.06 -21.07
CA ASP A 190 -22.26 -21.74 -19.81
C ASP A 190 -23.33 -21.01 -19.00
N THR A 191 -24.55 -21.05 -19.52
CA THR A 191 -25.74 -20.47 -18.88
C THR A 191 -26.30 -21.42 -17.83
N ARG A 192 -25.84 -21.31 -16.57
CA ARG A 192 -26.57 -21.82 -15.38
C ARG A 192 -25.88 -21.37 -14.08
N LYS A 193 -26.55 -20.51 -13.28
CA LYS A 193 -26.26 -20.10 -11.88
C LYS A 193 -24.86 -19.54 -11.54
N GLU A 194 -23.79 -19.95 -12.23
CA GLU A 194 -22.41 -19.47 -12.07
C GLU A 194 -22.16 -18.11 -12.77
N ASP A 195 -23.12 -17.64 -13.58
CA ASP A 195 -23.06 -16.35 -14.28
C ASP A 195 -22.75 -15.19 -13.33
N THR A 196 -23.35 -15.14 -12.14
CA THR A 196 -23.14 -13.99 -11.24
C THR A 196 -21.71 -13.95 -10.70
N LEU A 197 -21.09 -15.10 -10.41
CA LEU A 197 -19.71 -15.14 -9.93
C LEU A 197 -18.75 -14.75 -11.05
N ILE A 198 -18.96 -15.27 -12.26
CA ILE A 198 -18.15 -14.95 -13.45
C ILE A 198 -18.29 -13.46 -13.80
N LEU A 199 -19.52 -12.95 -13.88
CA LEU A 199 -19.80 -11.53 -14.17
C LEU A 199 -19.20 -10.62 -13.10
N ARG A 200 -19.25 -10.98 -11.82
CA ARG A 200 -18.57 -10.23 -10.74
C ARG A 200 -17.07 -10.20 -10.95
N ARG A 201 -16.45 -11.35 -11.25
CA ARG A 201 -15.02 -11.43 -11.53
C ARG A 201 -14.64 -10.57 -12.75
N LEU A 202 -15.42 -10.63 -13.82
CA LEU A 202 -15.19 -9.80 -15.01
C LEU A 202 -15.35 -8.30 -14.71
N GLN A 203 -16.37 -7.92 -13.93
CA GLN A 203 -16.58 -6.54 -13.48
C GLN A 203 -15.38 -6.05 -12.64
N GLU A 204 -14.90 -6.87 -11.71
CA GLU A 204 -13.75 -6.55 -10.87
C GLU A 204 -12.45 -6.44 -11.70
N LEU A 205 -12.27 -7.29 -12.71
CA LEU A 205 -11.17 -7.16 -13.66
C LEU A 205 -11.30 -5.89 -14.52
N ALA A 206 -12.52 -5.49 -14.89
CA ALA A 206 -12.77 -4.24 -15.59
C ALA A 206 -12.41 -3.02 -14.72
N ILE A 207 -12.70 -3.04 -13.41
CA ILE A 207 -12.20 -2.00 -12.47
C ILE A 207 -10.68 -1.87 -12.55
N LEU A 208 -9.96 -3.00 -12.57
CA LEU A 208 -8.49 -2.99 -12.60
C LEU A 208 -7.90 -2.57 -13.95
N LYS A 209 -8.58 -2.88 -15.07
CA LYS A 209 -8.04 -2.74 -16.43
C LYS A 209 -8.57 -1.55 -17.21
N GLU A 210 -9.80 -1.12 -16.93
CA GLU A 210 -10.48 -0.08 -17.72
C GLU A 210 -10.45 1.28 -17.04
N VAL A 211 -10.11 1.35 -15.75
CA VAL A 211 -9.86 2.62 -15.05
C VAL A 211 -8.38 2.98 -15.20
N PRO A 212 -8.00 3.97 -16.03
CA PRO A 212 -6.61 4.20 -16.39
C PRO A 212 -5.70 4.47 -15.19
N GLN A 213 -6.24 5.12 -14.16
CA GLN A 213 -5.52 5.46 -12.94
C GLN A 213 -5.07 4.21 -12.16
N ASN A 214 -5.82 3.10 -12.22
CA ASN A 214 -5.45 1.85 -11.55
C ASN A 214 -4.29 1.12 -12.24
N LEU A 215 -3.97 1.48 -13.50
CA LEU A 215 -2.84 0.94 -14.25
C LEU A 215 -1.53 1.67 -13.96
N ILE A 216 -1.56 2.77 -13.22
CA ILE A 216 -0.39 3.61 -12.93
C ILE A 216 0.07 3.32 -11.49
N PRO A 217 1.23 2.65 -11.29
CA PRO A 217 1.72 2.31 -9.95
C PRO A 217 1.82 3.52 -9.01
N TRP A 218 2.22 4.69 -9.52
CA TRP A 218 2.30 5.89 -8.71
C TRP A 218 0.95 6.24 -8.06
N VAL A 219 -0.17 6.04 -8.76
CA VAL A 219 -1.51 6.31 -8.22
C VAL A 219 -1.85 5.34 -7.10
N THR A 220 -1.70 4.03 -7.33
CA THR A 220 -2.06 2.99 -6.34
C THR A 220 -1.17 3.05 -5.08
N LEU A 221 0.01 3.65 -5.19
CA LEU A 221 0.94 3.88 -4.09
C LEU A 221 0.75 5.23 -3.37
N ASN A 222 0.17 6.26 -4.01
CA ASN A 222 0.22 7.62 -3.46
C ASN A 222 -1.11 8.37 -3.39
N MET A 223 -2.20 7.84 -3.97
CA MET A 223 -3.47 8.56 -4.07
C MET A 223 -4.10 8.86 -2.71
N ARG A 224 -4.52 10.12 -2.53
CA ARG A 224 -5.35 10.57 -1.39
C ARG A 224 -6.68 11.15 -1.83
N GLY A 225 -6.70 11.86 -2.96
CA GLY A 225 -7.89 12.52 -3.46
C GLY A 225 -7.90 12.67 -4.97
N ILE A 226 -9.00 13.24 -5.47
CA ILE A 226 -9.24 13.60 -6.85
C ILE A 226 -9.57 15.10 -6.88
N LEU A 227 -8.82 15.88 -7.66
CA LEU A 227 -9.01 17.32 -7.81
C LEU A 227 -10.22 17.63 -8.70
N ASP A 228 -10.59 18.91 -8.75
CA ASP A 228 -11.74 19.38 -9.54
C ASP A 228 -11.53 19.19 -11.05
N ASP A 229 -10.28 19.22 -11.50
CA ASP A 229 -9.87 18.91 -12.89
C ASP A 229 -9.78 17.41 -13.19
N HIS A 230 -10.25 16.56 -12.27
CA HIS A 230 -10.27 15.10 -12.36
C HIS A 230 -8.91 14.41 -12.23
N THR A 231 -7.85 15.15 -11.90
CA THR A 231 -6.52 14.56 -11.67
C THR A 231 -6.41 13.93 -10.28
N VAL A 232 -5.55 12.92 -10.17
CA VAL A 232 -5.25 12.25 -8.90
C VAL A 232 -4.20 13.06 -8.13
N THR A 233 -4.42 13.25 -6.84
CA THR A 233 -3.50 13.97 -5.94
C THR A 233 -3.03 13.09 -4.79
N ARG A 234 -1.76 13.28 -4.42
CA ARG A 234 -1.14 12.71 -3.20
C ARG A 234 -1.26 13.61 -1.97
N LYS A 235 -1.76 14.84 -2.15
CA LYS A 235 -1.98 15.81 -1.07
C LYS A 235 -3.37 15.60 -0.46
N LYS A 236 -3.65 16.28 0.66
CA LYS A 236 -4.95 16.21 1.35
C LYS A 236 -5.96 17.23 0.78
N ASP A 237 -6.01 17.33 -0.53
CA ASP A 237 -6.86 18.22 -1.30
C ASP A 237 -7.80 17.44 -2.23
N GLY A 238 -8.78 18.14 -2.79
CA GLY A 238 -9.82 17.55 -3.62
C GLY A 238 -10.77 16.64 -2.84
N THR A 239 -11.50 15.81 -3.59
CA THR A 239 -12.43 14.82 -3.04
C THR A 239 -11.66 13.56 -2.63
N PRO A 240 -11.71 13.10 -1.37
CA PRO A 240 -11.04 11.87 -0.96
C PRO A 240 -11.49 10.66 -1.79
N TRP A 241 -10.54 9.90 -2.32
CA TRP A 241 -10.84 8.80 -3.25
C TRP A 241 -11.78 7.76 -2.63
N ALA A 242 -11.62 7.45 -1.34
CA ALA A 242 -12.43 6.48 -0.63
C ALA A 242 -13.91 6.92 -0.53
N GLU A 243 -14.18 8.22 -0.42
CA GLU A 243 -15.56 8.74 -0.46
C GLU A 243 -16.18 8.57 -1.85
N ARG A 244 -15.40 8.78 -2.90
CA ARG A 244 -15.84 8.55 -4.28
C ARG A 244 -16.10 7.06 -4.52
N TYR A 245 -15.21 6.18 -4.08
CA TYR A 245 -15.38 4.73 -4.15
C TYR A 245 -16.67 4.28 -3.46
N LYS A 246 -16.92 4.75 -2.23
CA LYS A 246 -18.18 4.48 -1.52
C LYS A 246 -19.40 4.96 -2.29
N LYS A 247 -19.37 6.15 -2.90
CA LYS A 247 -20.47 6.66 -3.73
C LYS A 247 -20.76 5.76 -4.92
N ASP A 248 -19.72 5.24 -5.58
CA ASP A 248 -19.88 4.30 -6.69
C ASP A 248 -20.49 2.98 -6.23
N MET A 249 -19.99 2.40 -5.14
CA MET A 249 -20.51 1.15 -4.58
C MET A 249 -21.97 1.25 -4.13
N LYS A 250 -22.42 2.41 -3.62
CA LYS A 250 -23.85 2.65 -3.29
C LYS A 250 -24.79 2.53 -4.49
N ARG A 251 -24.27 2.74 -5.69
CA ARG A 251 -25.07 2.70 -6.92
C ARG A 251 -25.23 1.29 -7.47
N CYS A 252 -24.36 0.36 -7.08
CA CYS A 252 -24.44 -1.03 -7.50
C CYS A 252 -25.68 -1.72 -6.91
N ALA A 253 -26.58 -2.16 -7.78
CA ALA A 253 -27.86 -2.78 -7.40
C ALA A 253 -28.00 -4.25 -7.87
N GLY A 254 -26.94 -4.82 -8.43
CA GLY A 254 -26.90 -6.14 -9.03
C GLY A 254 -27.17 -6.12 -10.54
N PHE A 255 -26.69 -7.14 -11.25
CA PHE A 255 -26.75 -7.21 -12.72
C PHE A 255 -28.18 -7.18 -13.28
N ASN A 256 -29.16 -7.70 -12.54
CA ASN A 256 -30.56 -7.76 -12.97
C ASN A 256 -31.40 -6.56 -12.48
N SER A 257 -30.79 -5.55 -11.84
CA SER A 257 -31.53 -4.38 -11.33
C SER A 257 -32.07 -3.53 -12.48
N LYS A 258 -33.37 -3.23 -12.41
CA LYS A 258 -34.04 -2.26 -13.30
C LYS A 258 -34.28 -0.91 -12.63
N LYS A 259 -33.72 -0.68 -11.44
CA LYS A 259 -33.97 0.54 -10.66
C LYS A 259 -33.30 1.75 -11.33
N LYS A 260 -34.10 2.74 -11.73
CA LYS A 260 -33.60 4.00 -12.29
C LYS A 260 -32.60 4.66 -11.34
N GLY A 261 -31.50 5.19 -11.89
CA GLY A 261 -30.43 5.84 -11.13
C GLY A 261 -29.41 4.89 -10.47
N THR A 262 -29.61 3.57 -10.57
CA THR A 262 -28.63 2.56 -10.12
C THR A 262 -27.76 2.06 -11.28
N LEU A 263 -26.70 1.34 -10.95
CA LEU A 263 -25.76 0.73 -11.88
C LEU A 263 -25.92 -0.81 -11.85
N PRO A 264 -25.80 -1.49 -13.00
CA PRO A 264 -25.92 -2.94 -13.10
C PRO A 264 -24.61 -3.60 -12.67
N CYS A 265 -24.24 -3.42 -11.41
CA CYS A 265 -23.01 -3.93 -10.82
C CYS A 265 -23.26 -4.50 -9.43
N HIS A 266 -22.33 -5.33 -8.95
CA HIS A 266 -22.25 -5.68 -7.53
C HIS A 266 -21.14 -4.89 -6.85
N PRO A 267 -21.35 -4.47 -5.58
CA PRO A 267 -20.31 -3.76 -4.86
C PRO A 267 -19.13 -4.68 -4.51
N SER A 268 -17.94 -4.10 -4.45
CA SER A 268 -16.69 -4.71 -4.01
C SER A 268 -16.04 -3.85 -2.92
N THR A 269 -15.06 -4.40 -2.22
CA THR A 269 -14.38 -3.76 -1.10
C THR A 269 -12.93 -3.46 -1.44
N VAL A 270 -12.39 -2.35 -0.93
CA VAL A 270 -10.94 -2.06 -0.97
C VAL A 270 -10.40 -2.01 0.45
N ILE A 271 -9.35 -2.79 0.71
CA ILE A 271 -8.54 -2.73 1.93
C ILE A 271 -7.25 -1.98 1.61
N TYR A 272 -6.91 -0.99 2.41
CA TYR A 272 -5.81 -0.07 2.12
C TYR A 272 -5.08 0.45 3.37
N GLY A 273 -3.88 0.98 3.15
CA GLY A 273 -3.02 1.67 4.12
C GLY A 273 -2.89 3.17 3.82
N HIS A 274 -1.66 3.71 3.85
CA HIS A 274 -1.25 5.06 3.41
C HIS A 274 -1.83 6.28 4.18
N ALA A 275 -3.03 6.15 4.72
CA ALA A 275 -3.86 7.24 5.19
C ALA A 275 -3.82 7.46 6.71
N ALA A 276 -2.67 7.24 7.36
CA ALA A 276 -2.39 7.42 8.79
C ALA A 276 -3.11 8.59 9.46
N SER A 277 -3.17 9.74 8.79
CA SER A 277 -3.81 10.94 9.32
C SER A 277 -5.32 10.82 9.53
N ARG A 278 -5.99 9.87 8.87
CA ARG A 278 -7.41 9.54 9.04
C ARG A 278 -7.63 8.58 10.22
N GLY A 279 -6.57 7.99 10.76
CA GLY A 279 -6.70 6.90 11.71
C GLY A 279 -7.32 5.65 11.06
N LEU A 280 -7.75 4.72 11.91
CA LEU A 280 -8.44 3.52 11.45
C LEU A 280 -9.79 3.91 10.83
N ASP A 281 -10.00 3.56 9.56
CA ASP A 281 -11.13 4.03 8.76
C ASP A 281 -11.96 2.85 8.21
N ILE A 282 -12.84 2.32 9.04
CA ILE A 282 -13.67 1.16 8.72
C ILE A 282 -15.01 1.60 8.13
N ASN A 283 -15.20 1.38 6.82
CA ASN A 283 -16.49 1.56 6.16
C ASN A 283 -16.88 0.28 5.42
N ARG A 284 -18.16 0.22 4.99
CA ARG A 284 -18.74 -0.96 4.33
C ARG A 284 -17.95 -1.48 3.12
N TRP A 285 -17.35 -0.59 2.32
CA TRP A 285 -16.64 -0.96 1.08
C TRP A 285 -15.21 -0.41 0.99
N THR A 286 -14.78 0.33 2.01
CA THR A 286 -13.44 0.92 2.07
C THR A 286 -12.93 0.74 3.49
N ILE A 287 -11.89 -0.05 3.64
CA ILE A 287 -11.31 -0.44 4.93
C ILE A 287 -9.88 0.09 4.96
N GLY A 288 -9.70 1.25 5.59
CA GLY A 288 -8.39 1.85 5.82
C GLY A 288 -7.81 1.34 7.13
N LEU A 289 -6.72 0.60 7.05
CA LEU A 289 -6.08 0.00 8.22
C LEU A 289 -5.03 0.91 8.85
N ASP A 290 -4.50 1.90 8.12
CA ASP A 290 -3.44 2.80 8.60
C ASP A 290 -3.91 3.76 9.71
N SER A 291 -3.82 3.30 10.95
CA SER A 291 -4.26 4.05 12.14
C SER A 291 -3.27 5.10 12.61
N GLY A 292 -2.15 5.30 11.91
CA GLY A 292 -1.10 6.26 12.28
C GLY A 292 -0.26 5.87 13.50
N CYS A 293 -0.47 4.68 14.05
CA CYS A 293 0.50 4.04 14.92
C CYS A 293 1.49 3.29 14.02
N VAL A 294 2.79 3.30 14.35
CA VAL A 294 3.89 2.65 13.59
C VAL A 294 3.58 1.16 13.42
N ARG A 295 2.84 0.79 12.36
CA ARG A 295 2.25 -0.55 12.26
C ARG A 295 2.06 -0.95 10.80
N THR A 296 2.59 -2.13 10.51
CA THR A 296 2.14 -3.01 9.45
C THR A 296 0.78 -3.58 9.86
N TYR A 297 -0.25 -3.39 9.02
CA TYR A 297 -1.59 -3.91 9.34
C TYR A 297 -1.83 -5.26 8.69
N ILE A 298 -2.47 -6.11 9.48
CA ILE A 298 -2.55 -7.55 9.34
C ILE A 298 -3.98 -7.92 8.98
N PHE A 299 -4.09 -8.76 7.97
CA PHE A 299 -5.31 -9.48 7.62
C PHE A 299 -5.14 -10.95 8.00
N SER A 300 -6.22 -11.61 8.42
CA SER A 300 -6.31 -13.06 8.56
C SER A 300 -7.61 -13.52 7.87
N LEU A 301 -7.50 -14.50 6.97
CA LEU A 301 -8.64 -15.29 6.48
C LEU A 301 -8.66 -16.62 7.24
N GLU A 302 -9.66 -16.82 8.08
CA GLU A 302 -9.93 -18.17 8.60
C GLU A 302 -10.54 -19.04 7.50
N SER A 303 -9.84 -20.11 7.11
CA SER A 303 -10.38 -21.18 6.25
C SER A 303 -10.97 -22.31 7.09
N ARG A 304 -12.09 -22.07 7.79
CA ARG A 304 -12.87 -23.18 8.36
C ARG A 304 -13.91 -23.62 7.34
N LEU A 305 -13.79 -24.86 6.85
CA LEU A 305 -14.65 -25.56 5.87
C LEU A 305 -16.16 -25.65 6.23
N SER A 306 -16.69 -24.84 7.16
CA SER A 306 -18.09 -24.91 7.59
C SER A 306 -18.71 -23.57 8.04
N TYR A 307 -18.02 -22.43 8.03
CA TYR A 307 -18.58 -21.14 8.46
C TYR A 307 -18.07 -19.99 7.57
N PRO A 308 -18.83 -18.89 7.37
CA PRO A 308 -18.40 -17.79 6.52
C PRO A 308 -17.06 -17.23 7.00
N SER A 309 -16.16 -16.98 6.05
CA SER A 309 -14.82 -16.44 6.27
C SER A 309 -14.85 -15.26 7.25
N ARG A 310 -14.23 -15.42 8.43
CA ARG A 310 -14.11 -14.33 9.40
C ARG A 310 -12.96 -13.40 8.98
N LEU A 311 -13.26 -12.11 8.95
CA LEU A 311 -12.28 -11.04 8.75
C LEU A 311 -11.92 -10.48 10.13
N LEU A 312 -10.71 -10.75 10.61
CA LEU A 312 -10.22 -10.18 11.87
C LEU A 312 -9.33 -8.98 11.56
N GLY A 313 -9.88 -7.78 11.68
CA GLY A 313 -9.10 -6.54 11.78
C GLY A 313 -9.05 -6.13 13.25
N VAL A 314 -7.86 -6.07 13.85
CA VAL A 314 -7.74 -5.75 15.27
C VAL A 314 -7.41 -4.27 15.49
N GLN A 315 -8.32 -3.61 16.22
CA GLN A 315 -8.08 -2.33 16.87
C GLN A 315 -7.18 -2.53 18.09
N PRO A 316 -6.13 -1.72 18.31
CA PRO A 316 -5.60 -1.57 19.66
C PRO A 316 -6.69 -1.00 20.58
N THR A 317 -6.75 -1.50 21.81
CA THR A 317 -7.59 -0.97 22.87
C THR A 317 -6.81 0.07 23.67
N HIS A 318 -7.51 0.77 24.56
CA HIS A 318 -7.14 1.97 25.31
C HIS A 318 -5.74 2.06 25.96
N ASP A 319 -4.99 0.96 26.06
CA ASP A 319 -3.69 0.90 26.73
C ASP A 319 -2.48 0.92 25.77
N SER A 320 -2.68 1.12 24.47
CA SER A 320 -1.58 1.45 23.55
C SER A 320 -1.21 2.94 23.66
N PRO A 321 0.08 3.32 23.66
CA PRO A 321 0.53 4.73 23.77
C PRO A 321 0.09 5.63 22.59
N CYS A 322 -0.66 5.09 21.63
CA CYS A 322 -1.19 5.80 20.49
C CYS A 322 -2.59 6.37 20.83
N ALA A 323 -2.62 7.61 21.35
CA ALA A 323 -3.82 8.31 21.83
C ALA A 323 -4.92 8.61 20.78
N ARG A 324 -4.81 8.08 19.54
CA ARG A 324 -5.75 8.33 18.42
C ARG A 324 -6.67 7.16 18.05
N CYS A 325 -6.54 5.99 18.69
CA CYS A 325 -7.46 4.89 18.46
C CYS A 325 -8.69 5.01 19.38
N LYS A 326 -9.68 5.83 19.00
CA LYS A 326 -11.00 5.86 19.66
C LYS A 326 -11.97 4.95 18.90
N GLY A 327 -12.33 3.80 19.48
CA GLY A 327 -13.42 2.95 18.97
C GLY A 327 -13.18 1.46 19.21
N ARG A 328 -14.25 0.73 19.51
CA ARG A 328 -14.33 -0.74 19.55
C ARG A 328 -15.27 -1.14 18.41
N SER A 329 -14.79 -1.91 17.43
CA SER A 329 -15.60 -2.48 16.35
C SER A 329 -14.98 -3.80 15.91
N GLU A 330 -15.55 -4.90 16.40
CA GLU A 330 -15.42 -6.21 15.76
C GLU A 330 -16.30 -6.22 14.50
N VAL A 331 -15.73 -6.49 13.33
CA VAL A 331 -16.50 -6.61 12.09
C VAL A 331 -16.64 -8.10 11.77
N THR A 332 -17.69 -8.72 12.30
CA THR A 332 -18.11 -10.06 11.87
C THR A 332 -18.92 -9.96 10.58
N TRP A 333 -18.44 -10.58 9.50
CA TRP A 333 -19.19 -10.70 8.25
C TRP A 333 -20.09 -11.92 8.26
N HIS A 334 -21.35 -11.72 7.90
CA HIS A 334 -22.23 -12.81 7.49
C HIS A 334 -22.37 -12.73 5.96
N HIS A 335 -21.83 -13.72 5.25
CA HIS A 335 -22.26 -13.95 3.87
C HIS A 335 -23.76 -14.25 3.90
N ARG A 336 -24.56 -13.42 3.25
CA ARG A 336 -25.94 -13.76 2.85
C ARG A 336 -25.98 -14.00 1.35
#